data_AF-A0A392UKU2-F1
#
_entry.id   AF-A0A392UKU2-F1
#
_cell.length_a   1.000
_cell.length_b   1.000
_cell.length_c   1.000
_cell.angle_alpha   90.00
_cell.angle_beta   90.00
_cell.angle_gamma   90.00
#
_symmetry.space_group_name_H-M   'P 1'
#
loop_
_entity.id
_entity.type
_entity.pdbx_description
1 polymer ?
#
loop_
_entity_poly.entity_id
_entity_poly.type
_entity_poly.pdbx_seq_one_letter_code
_entity_poly.pdbx_strand_id
1 'polypeptide(L)' 'GKWTEELHSVLWSYRTTPHSTTGETPFRLTYGTEAVIPVETGASSFRAEIPVEGELNKEMLREELDLLEELRDGAALRE' A
#
# COMPACT_ATOMS: atom_id res chain seq x y z
N GLY A 1 -20.85 22.36 -0.68
CA GLY A 1 -19.67 21.85 0.04
C GLY A 1 -18.85 21.00 -0.90
N LYS A 2 -17.52 20.98 -0.76
CA LYS A 2 -16.62 20.29 -1.70
C LYS A 2 -16.40 18.79 -1.40
N TRP A 3 -17.17 18.23 -0.47
CA TRP A 3 -16.96 16.86 0.01
C TRP A 3 -17.00 15.80 -1.09
N THR A 4 -17.91 15.94 -2.05
CA THR A 4 -18.03 15.02 -3.19
C THR A 4 -16.80 15.03 -4.10
N GLU A 5 -16.11 16.17 -4.21
CA GLU A 5 -14.90 16.34 -5.01
C GLU A 5 -13.67 15.75 -4.28
N GLU A 6 -13.61 15.89 -2.95
CA GLU A 6 -12.47 15.47 -2.13
C GLU A 6 -12.53 13.99 -1.69
N LEU A 7 -13.72 13.37 -1.72
CA LEU A 7 -13.95 12.03 -1.18
C LEU A 7 -12.97 10.98 -1.70
N HIS A 8 -12.66 11.03 -3.00
CA HIS A 8 -11.73 10.08 -3.61
C HIS A 8 -10.31 10.22 -3.08
N SER A 9 -9.83 11.47 -2.97
CA SER A 9 -8.50 11.79 -2.42
C SER A 9 -8.37 11.37 -0.96
N VAL A 10 -9.40 11.63 -0.15
CA VAL A 10 -9.43 11.23 1.27
C VAL A 10 -9.41 9.72 1.42
N LEU A 11 -10.22 8.98 0.64
CA LEU A 11 -10.23 7.52 0.68
C LEU A 11 -8.91 6.91 0.21
N TRP A 12 -8.28 7.50 -0.81
CA TRP A 12 -6.96 7.08 -1.26
C TRP A 12 -5.93 7.25 -0.16
N SER A 13 -5.82 8.46 0.40
CA SER A 13 -4.91 8.78 1.50
C SER A 13 -5.09 7.83 2.68
N TYR A 14 -6.33 7.56 3.10
CA TYR A 14 -6.61 6.63 4.19
C TYR A 14 -6.13 5.21 3.89
N ARG A 15 -6.28 4.74 2.65
CA ARG A 15 -5.89 3.36 2.27
C ARG A 15 -4.38 3.20 2.10
N THR A 16 -3.66 4.24 1.70
CA THR A 16 -2.23 4.18 1.36
C THR A 16 -1.33 4.81 2.42
N THR A 17 -1.88 5.31 3.52
CA THR A 17 -1.09 5.87 4.64
C THR A 17 -1.00 4.82 5.75
N PRO A 18 0.20 4.54 6.30
CA PRO A 18 0.35 3.63 7.42
C PRO A 18 -0.45 4.10 8.64
N HIS A 19 -1.17 3.17 9.27
CA HIS A 19 -1.90 3.49 10.51
C HIS A 19 -0.93 3.61 11.68
N SER A 20 -1.16 4.55 12.59
CA SER A 20 -0.25 4.82 13.71
C SER A 20 -0.12 3.66 14.70
N THR A 21 -1.15 2.83 14.83
CA THR A 21 -1.17 1.67 15.73
C THR A 21 -0.54 0.42 15.11
N THR A 22 -0.80 0.16 13.83
CA THR A 22 -0.35 -1.08 13.17
C THR A 22 0.98 -0.92 12.47
N GLY A 23 1.34 0.30 12.06
CA GLY A 23 2.49 0.60 11.19
C GLY A 23 2.26 0.23 9.73
N GLU A 24 1.09 -0.33 9.39
CA GLU A 24 0.77 -0.90 8.08
C GLU A 24 -0.34 -0.10 7.38
N THR A 25 -0.34 -0.13 6.05
CA THR A 25 -1.42 0.49 5.26
C THR A 25 -2.63 -0.44 5.17
N PRO A 26 -3.87 0.08 5.24
CA PRO A 26 -5.07 -0.74 5.01
C PRO A 26 -5.07 -1.43 3.64
N PHE A 27 -4.47 -0.81 2.62
CA PHE A 27 -4.33 -1.40 1.29
C PHE A 27 -3.48 -2.67 1.33
N ARG A 28 -2.29 -2.63 1.96
CA ARG A 28 -1.42 -3.80 2.09
C ARG A 28 -2.10 -4.94 2.84
N LEU A 29 -2.80 -4.65 3.94
CA LEU A 29 -3.52 -5.68 4.69
C LEU A 29 -4.63 -6.33 3.86
N THR A 30 -5.27 -5.59 2.95
CA THR A 30 -6.35 -6.12 2.10
C THR A 30 -5.80 -6.91 0.90
N TYR A 31 -4.85 -6.33 0.17
CA TYR A 31 -4.40 -6.83 -1.14
C TYR A 31 -3.04 -7.54 -1.12
N GLY A 32 -2.33 -7.51 0.00
CA GLY A 32 -1.09 -8.25 0.21
C GLY A 32 0.19 -7.52 -0.16
N THR A 33 0.11 -6.37 -0.79
CA THR A 33 1.28 -5.53 -1.14
C THR A 33 0.86 -4.06 -1.14
N GLU A 34 1.84 -3.16 -1.10
CA GLU A 34 1.58 -1.71 -1.07
C GLU A 34 0.99 -1.21 -2.41
N ALA A 35 0.15 -0.17 -2.34
CA ALA A 35 -0.43 0.44 -3.52
C ALA A 35 0.66 1.05 -4.42
N VAL A 36 0.58 0.81 -5.72
CA VAL A 36 1.41 1.51 -6.72
C VAL A 36 0.62 2.70 -7.25
N ILE A 37 1.19 3.90 -7.14
CA ILE A 37 0.55 5.12 -7.66
C ILE A 37 0.47 5.00 -9.20
N PRO A 38 -0.73 5.10 -9.80
CA PRO A 38 -0.87 5.15 -11.25
C PRO A 38 -0.16 6.37 -11.83
N VAL A 39 0.51 6.21 -12.98
CA VAL A 39 1.29 7.26 -13.64
C VAL A 39 0.45 8.49 -14.00
N GLU A 40 -0.88 8.34 -14.16
CA GLU A 40 -1.78 9.46 -14.45
C GLU A 40 -1.91 10.47 -13.30
N THR A 41 -1.48 10.09 -12.09
CA THR A 41 -1.58 10.92 -10.87
C THR A 41 -0.47 11.98 -10.79
N GLY A 42 0.48 12.01 -11.73
CA GLY A 42 1.56 13.00 -11.81
C GLY A 42 2.65 12.88 -10.73
N ALA A 43 2.39 12.14 -9.64
CA ALA A 43 3.39 11.71 -8.66
C ALA A 43 3.99 10.39 -9.10
N SER A 44 5.30 10.39 -9.39
CA SER A 44 6.03 9.15 -9.62
C SER A 44 6.12 8.36 -8.31
N SER A 45 5.76 7.08 -8.30
CA SER A 45 6.03 6.22 -7.16
C SER A 45 7.50 5.81 -7.17
N PHE A 46 8.08 5.55 -5.99
CA PHE A 46 9.46 5.04 -5.88
C PHE A 46 9.72 3.80 -6.77
N ARG A 47 8.71 2.93 -6.91
CA ARG A 47 8.76 1.75 -7.80
C ARG A 47 8.78 2.12 -9.30
N ALA A 48 8.24 3.27 -9.69
CA ALA A 48 8.31 3.79 -11.06
C ALA A 48 9.66 4.49 -11.33
N GLU A 49 10.29 5.08 -10.32
CA GLU A 49 11.60 5.75 -10.46
C GLU A 49 12.78 4.79 -10.46
N ILE A 50 12.65 3.65 -9.76
CA ILE A 50 13.69 2.63 -9.67
C ILE A 50 13.18 1.36 -10.35
N PRO A 51 13.57 1.10 -11.62
CA PRO A 51 13.21 -0.13 -12.31
C PRO A 51 13.86 -1.31 -11.59
N VAL A 52 13.04 -2.10 -10.92
CA VAL A 52 13.47 -3.39 -10.37
C VAL A 52 13.39 -4.42 -11.50
N GLU A 53 14.44 -5.22 -11.68
CA GLU A 53 14.45 -6.29 -12.67
C GLU A 53 13.30 -7.28 -12.42
N GLY A 54 12.68 -7.78 -13.50
CA GLY A 54 11.40 -8.48 -13.40
C GLY A 54 11.41 -9.70 -12.48
N GLU A 55 12.53 -10.43 -12.40
CA GLU A 55 12.67 -11.58 -11.48
C GLU A 55 12.87 -11.13 -10.03
N LEU A 56 13.67 -10.09 -9.79
CA LEU A 56 13.88 -9.54 -8.45
C LEU A 56 12.58 -8.97 -7.88
N ASN A 57 11.75 -8.29 -8.69
CA ASN A 57 10.44 -7.80 -8.25
C ASN A 57 9.48 -8.94 -7.89
N LYS A 58 9.54 -10.08 -8.61
CA LYS A 58 8.73 -11.26 -8.28
C LYS A 58 9.20 -11.91 -6.99
N GLU A 59 10.51 -11.99 -6.77
CA GLU A 59 11.09 -12.53 -5.54
C GLU A 59 10.71 -11.68 -4.34
N MET A 60 10.93 -10.36 -4.41
CA MET A 60 10.50 -9.42 -3.36
C MET A 60 8.99 -9.51 -3.07
N LEU A 61 8.15 -9.64 -4.11
CA LEU A 61 6.71 -9.80 -3.91
C LEU A 61 6.37 -11.11 -3.20
N ARG A 62 7.09 -12.20 -3.46
CA ARG A 62 6.88 -13.47 -2.73
C ARG A 62 7.23 -13.31 -1.27
N GLU A 63 8.36 -12.69 -0.96
CA GLU A 63 8.76 -12.41 0.42
C GLU A 63 7.73 -11.54 1.16
N GLU A 64 7.21 -10.49 0.53
CA GLU A 64 6.13 -9.67 1.11
C GLU A 64 4.86 -10.49 1.39
N LEU A 65 4.48 -11.39 0.47
CA LEU A 65 3.30 -12.23 0.61
C LEU A 65 3.47 -13.32 1.68
N ASP A 66 4.68 -13.86 1.84
CA ASP A 66 4.98 -14.85 2.88
C ASP A 66 4.81 -14.25 4.29
N LEU A 67 5.12 -12.97 4.47
CA LEU A 67 4.97 -12.25 5.75
C LEU A 67 3.55 -11.70 6.00
N LEU A 68 2.66 -11.77 5.00
CA LEU A 68 1.38 -11.08 5.04
C LEU A 68 0.45 -11.56 6.15
N GLU A 69 0.45 -12.86 6.43
CA GLU A 69 -0.38 -13.45 7.48
C GLU A 69 0.05 -12.93 8.86
N GLU A 70 1.36 -12.91 9.14
CA GLU A 70 1.90 -12.37 10.39
C GLU A 70 1.58 -10.88 10.56
N LEU A 71 1.63 -10.10 9.47
CA LEU A 71 1.27 -8.69 9.48
C LEU A 71 -0.22 -8.48 9.79
N ARG A 72 -1.10 -9.31 9.21
CA ARG A 72 -2.55 -9.26 9.46
C ARG A 72 -2.89 -9.63 10.89
N ASP A 73 -2.29 -10.69 11.41
CA ASP A 73 -2.48 -11.12 12.80
C ASP A 73 -1.99 -10.04 13.77
N GLY A 74 -0.81 -9.48 13.50
CA GLY A 74 -0.28 -8.36 14.27
C GLY A 74 -1.18 -7.13 14.24
N ALA A 75 -1.70 -6.77 13.07
CA ALA A 75 -2.61 -5.63 12.92
C ALA A 75 -3.92 -5.86 13.68
N ALA A 76 -4.51 -7.05 13.59
CA ALA A 76 -5.76 -7.40 14.28
C ALA A 76 -5.64 -7.36 15.82
N LEU A 77 -4.42 -7.57 16.36
CA LEU A 77 -4.16 -7.43 17.80
C LEU A 77 -3.98 -5.98 18.26
N ARG A 78 -3.78 -5.03 17.33
CA ARG A 78 -3.47 -3.61 17.59
C ARG A 78 -4.57 -2.64 17.13
N GLU A 79 -5.63 -3.17 16.52
CA GLU A 79 -6.86 -2.45 16.18
C GLU A 79 -7.77 -2.34 17.41
#